data_AF-A0A2W7QJ46-F1
#
_entry.id   AF-A0A2W7QJ46-F1
#
_cell.length_a   1.000
_cell.length_b   1.000
_cell.length_c   1.000
_cell.angle_alpha   90.00
_cell.angle_beta   90.00
_cell.angle_gamma   90.00
#
_symmetry.space_group_name_H-M   'P 1'
#
loop_
_entity.id
_entity.type
_entity.pdbx_description
1 polymer ?
#
loop_
_entity_poly.entity_id
_entity_poly.type
_entity_poly.pdbx_seq_one_letter_code
_entity_poly.pdbx_strand_id
1 'polypeptide(L)' 'MKDDKLKVVCFMCFIFGTVVPWGMLATGAAMSFAFDGAVIGLVSAWLILGGLVLMGASAALSHLLSRSSGRV' A
#
# COMPACT_ATOMS: atom_id res chain seq x y z
N MET A 1 -1.51 28.15 -3.34
CA MET A 1 -2.67 27.42 -3.90
C MET A 1 -2.30 26.26 -4.82
N LYS A 2 -1.35 26.39 -5.76
CA LYS A 2 -0.92 25.26 -6.62
C LYS A 2 -0.04 24.25 -5.86
N ASP A 3 0.84 24.74 -4.99
CA ASP A 3 1.72 23.91 -4.16
C ASP A 3 0.97 23.09 -3.09
N ASP A 4 -0.12 23.63 -2.55
CA ASP A 4 -0.92 22.96 -1.52
C ASP A 4 -1.59 21.70 -2.07
N LYS A 5 -2.10 21.76 -3.31
CA LYS A 5 -2.70 20.60 -3.98
C LYS A 5 -1.65 19.53 -4.31
N LEU A 6 -0.45 19.95 -4.73
CA LEU A 6 0.64 19.02 -5.01
C LEU A 6 1.08 18.27 -3.74
N LYS A 7 1.19 18.99 -2.60
CA LYS A 7 1.49 18.38 -1.29
C LYS A 7 0.43 17.37 -0.87
N VAL A 8 -0.86 17.68 -1.05
CA VAL A 8 -1.95 16.75 -0.72
C VAL A 8 -1.90 15.49 -1.58
N VAL A 9 -1.64 15.63 -2.88
CA VAL A 9 -1.50 14.48 -3.79
C VAL A 9 -0.28 13.64 -3.41
N CYS A 10 0.89 14.24 -3.16
CA CYS A 10 2.07 13.51 -2.70
C CYS A 10 1.83 12.81 -1.36
N PHE A 11 1.14 13.46 -0.43
CA PHE A 11 0.81 12.88 0.87
C PHE A 11 -0.13 11.69 0.72
N MET A 12 -1.16 11.79 -0.13
CA MET A 12 -2.03 10.66 -0.45
C MET A 12 -1.25 9.52 -1.10
N CYS A 13 -0.36 9.80 -2.05
CA CYS A 13 0.50 8.79 -2.66
C CYS A 13 1.39 8.08 -1.62
N PHE A 14 1.93 8.80 -0.63
CA PHE A 14 2.70 8.20 0.46
C PHE A 14 1.84 7.33 1.38
N ILE A 15 0.63 7.79 1.73
CA ILE A 15 -0.29 7.02 2.55
C ILE A 15 -0.67 5.71 1.86
N PHE A 16 -1.14 5.78 0.61
CA PHE A 16 -1.59 4.59 -0.13
C PHE A 16 -0.46 3.71 -0.63
N GLY A 17 0.69 4.29 -0.98
CA GLY A 17 1.84 3.55 -1.50
C GLY A 17 2.71 2.94 -0.43
N THR A 18 2.63 3.42 0.81
CA THR A 18 3.54 3.00 1.88
C THR A 18 2.77 2.69 3.15
N VAL A 19 2.09 3.66 3.76
CA VAL A 19 1.51 3.49 5.10
C VAL A 19 0.44 2.40 5.14
N VAL A 20 -0.54 2.45 4.23
CA VAL A 20 -1.64 1.47 4.16
C VAL A 20 -1.13 0.04 3.92
N PRO A 21 -0.29 -0.22 2.89
CA PRO A 21 0.17 -1.58 2.64
C PRO A 21 1.03 -2.14 3.78
N TRP A 22 1.92 -1.34 4.37
CA TRP A 22 2.69 -1.75 5.55
C TRP A 22 1.78 -2.01 6.76
N GLY A 23 0.77 -1.18 6.97
CA GLY A 23 -0.23 -1.37 8.01
C GLY A 23 -1.02 -2.67 7.85
N MET A 24 -1.44 -3.00 6.62
CA MET A 24 -2.12 -4.26 6.33
C MET A 24 -1.22 -5.48 6.57
N LEU A 25 0.05 -5.41 6.15
CA LEU A 25 1.04 -6.46 6.41
C LEU A 25 1.25 -6.68 7.91
N ALA A 26 1.47 -5.60 8.67
CA ALA A 26 1.69 -5.67 10.11
C ALA A 26 0.46 -6.22 10.84
N THR A 27 -0.74 -5.78 10.44
CA THR A 27 -2.00 -6.24 11.05
C THR A 27 -2.27 -7.71 10.73
N GLY A 28 -2.05 -8.13 9.48
CA GLY A 28 -2.16 -9.53 9.08
C GLY A 28 -1.18 -10.42 9.85
N ALA A 29 0.10 -10.02 9.91
CA ALA A 29 1.10 -10.74 10.69
C ALA A 29 0.72 -10.82 12.17
N ALA A 30 0.33 -9.70 12.79
CA ALA A 30 -0.09 -9.66 14.19
C ALA A 30 -1.29 -10.58 14.47
N MET A 31 -2.31 -10.59 13.60
CA MET A 31 -3.44 -11.51 13.72
C MET A 31 -3.01 -12.97 13.62
N SER A 32 -2.11 -13.30 12.70
CA SER A 32 -1.60 -14.66 12.53
C SER A 32 -0.83 -15.17 13.75
N PHE A 33 -0.15 -14.29 14.50
CA PHE A 33 0.55 -14.67 15.73
C PHE A 33 -0.35 -14.65 16.97
N ALA A 34 -1.33 -13.76 17.03
CA ALA A 34 -2.16 -13.55 18.21
C ALA A 34 -3.32 -14.54 18.34
N PHE A 35 -3.78 -15.14 17.23
CA PHE A 35 -4.95 -16.00 17.24
C PHE A 35 -4.76 -17.25 16.40
N ASP A 36 -5.05 -18.40 17.00
CA ASP A 36 -5.03 -19.69 16.34
C ASP A 36 -6.46 -20.07 15.96
N GLY A 37 -6.79 -19.92 14.67
CA GLY A 37 -8.12 -20.21 14.15
C GLY A 37 -8.14 -20.11 12.63
N ALA A 38 -8.72 -21.11 11.96
CA ALA A 38 -8.71 -21.22 10.50
C ALA A 38 -9.28 -19.98 9.79
N VAL A 39 -10.30 -19.35 10.37
CA VAL A 39 -10.90 -18.11 9.84
C VAL A 39 -9.94 -16.93 9.97
N ILE A 40 -9.21 -16.83 11.08
CA ILE A 40 -8.28 -15.73 11.33
C ILE A 40 -7.01 -15.88 10.47
N GLY A 41 -6.55 -17.12 10.25
CA GLY A 41 -5.48 -17.40 9.29
C GLY A 41 -5.85 -17.02 7.85
N LEU A 42 -7.12 -17.20 7.45
CA LEU A 42 -7.58 -16.74 6.14
C LEU A 42 -7.59 -15.21 6.07
N VAL A 43 -8.13 -14.53 7.08
CA VAL A 43 -8.20 -13.06 7.14
C VAL A 43 -6.80 -12.44 7.17
N SER A 44 -5.86 -13.00 7.93
CA SER A 44 -4.47 -12.54 7.96
C SER A 44 -3.80 -12.66 6.59
N ALA A 45 -4.01 -13.79 5.90
CA ALA A 45 -3.50 -14.00 4.55
C ALA A 45 -4.07 -12.97 3.56
N TRP A 46 -5.37 -12.66 3.64
CA TRP A 46 -6.00 -11.63 2.80
C TRP A 46 -5.46 -10.23 3.06
N LEU A 47 -5.19 -9.88 4.32
CA LEU A 47 -4.57 -8.60 4.68
C LEU A 47 -3.14 -8.50 4.12
N ILE A 48 -2.35 -9.57 4.25
CA ILE A 48 -0.98 -9.61 3.71
C ILE A 48 -1.00 -9.50 2.18
N LEU A 49 -1.87 -10.26 1.51
CA LEU A 49 -2.03 -10.23 0.06
C LEU A 49 -2.47 -8.84 -0.43
N GLY A 50 -3.44 -8.23 0.25
CA GLY A 50 -3.93 -6.88 -0.04
C GLY A 50 -2.83 -5.83 0.07
N GLY A 51 -2.01 -5.90 1.13
CA GLY A 51 -0.84 -5.03 1.29
C GLY A 51 0.20 -5.19 0.17
N LEU A 52 0.51 -6.42 -0.23
CA LEU A 52 1.42 -6.71 -1.34
C LEU A 52 0.89 -6.19 -2.69
N VAL A 53 -0.40 -6.38 -2.96
CA VAL A 53 -1.03 -5.88 -4.20
C VAL A 53 -1.00 -4.36 -4.25
N LEU A 54 -1.28 -3.68 -3.13
CA LEU A 54 -1.18 -2.22 -3.03
C LEU A 54 0.25 -1.70 -3.26
N MET A 55 1.26 -2.39 -2.72
CA MET A 55 2.66 -2.07 -3.03
C MET A 55 2.97 -2.24 -4.52
N GLY A 56 2.58 -3.36 -5.11
CA GLY A 56 2.80 -3.65 -6.52
C GLY A 56 2.12 -2.62 -7.44
N ALA A 57 0.86 -2.29 -7.15
CA ALA A 57 0.12 -1.26 -7.88
C ALA A 57 0.79 0.12 -7.77
N SER A 58 1.29 0.46 -6.59
CA SER A 58 1.99 1.74 -6.34
C SER A 58 3.35 1.79 -7.05
N ALA A 59 4.08 0.68 -7.08
CA ALA A 59 5.33 0.56 -7.84
C ALA A 59 5.07 0.68 -9.35
N ALA A 60 4.06 -0.02 -9.88
CA ALA A 60 3.67 0.05 -11.28
C ALA A 60 3.24 1.48 -11.66
N LEU A 61 2.43 2.14 -10.83
CA LEU A 61 2.01 3.52 -11.05
C LEU A 61 3.20 4.48 -11.04
N SER A 62 4.12 4.33 -10.09
CA SER A 62 5.35 5.12 -10.03
C SER A 62 6.20 4.95 -11.28
N HIS A 63 6.30 3.71 -11.79
CA HIS A 63 7.03 3.40 -13.02
C HIS A 63 6.36 4.00 -14.26
N LEU A 64 5.02 4.00 -14.32
CA LEU A 64 4.24 4.65 -15.39
C LEU A 64 4.41 6.17 -15.37
N LEU A 65 4.34 6.79 -14.20
CA LEU A 65 4.54 8.22 -14.03
C LEU A 65 5.97 8.64 -14.39
N SER A 66 6.97 7.88 -13.95
CA SER A 66 8.38 8.13 -14.31
C SER A 66 8.60 8.02 -15.83
N ARG A 67 7.97 7.04 -16.50
CA ARG A 67 8.04 6.89 -17.96
C ARG A 67 7.34 8.03 -18.71
N SER A 68 6.28 8.60 -18.17
CA SER A 68 5.62 9.78 -18.75
C SER A 68 6.45 11.06 -18.59
N SER A 69 7.27 11.16 -17.55
CA SER A 69 8.10 12.33 -17.28
C SER A 69 9.40 12.37 -18.08
N GLY A 70 9.84 11.24 -18.66
CA GLY A 70 11.03 11.14 -19.51
C GLY A 70 10.80 11.46 -21.00
N ARG A 71 9.63 12.02 -21.37
CA ARG A 71 9.30 12.45 -22.73
C ARG A 71 9.09 13.97 -22.81
N VAL A 72 9.94 14.73 -22.11
CA VAL A 72 10.12 16.18 -22.26
C VAL A 72 11.61 16.45 -22.41
#